data_AF-A0A2E3MZ64-F1
#
_entry.id   AF-A0A2E3MZ64-F1
#
_cell.length_a   1.000
_cell.length_b   1.000
_cell.length_c   1.000
_cell.angle_alpha   90.00
_cell.angle_beta   90.00
_cell.angle_gamma   90.00
#
_symmetry.space_group_name_H-M   'P 1'
#
loop_
_entity.id
_entity.type
_entity.pdbx_description
1 polymer ?
#
loop_
_entity_poly.entity_id
_entity_poly.type
_entity_poly.pdbx_seq_one_letter_code
_entity_poly.pdbx_strand_id
1 'polypeptide(L)'
;MQKILFIILIPIIGFGQNVYIPDANFKNYLVNNSAINTNGDSEIQISEASSFTDTIDCNLYNITDLTGIEAFTALTNLNCWGNQLTSLDVSNNIALTFLNCNENQLTSLDLSNNTALTQLYCNNNNITSLDLSNNPLEIINCSNNQLECLNIKNGNNSNLISFIVINNQNLTCIEVDDVNSPTVINWINNNSNIDPQNYFGENCNNACSNTSNISELNNIPKQLIKIVDVLGRETAFKPNTPLLYIYNDGTVERKMIIK
;
A
#
# COMPACT_ATOMS: atom_id res chain seq x y z
N MET A 1 34.12 25.32 -44.83
CA MET A 1 33.65 23.93 -44.86
C MET A 1 32.26 23.88 -44.22
N GLN A 2 31.21 24.04 -45.03
CA GLN A 2 29.82 23.83 -44.61
C GLN A 2 29.59 22.32 -44.51
N LYS A 3 29.31 21.81 -43.31
CA LYS A 3 28.86 20.42 -43.13
C LYS A 3 27.39 20.36 -43.51
N ILE A 4 27.09 19.79 -44.68
CA ILE A 4 25.74 19.44 -45.09
C ILE A 4 25.29 18.26 -44.21
N LEU A 5 24.25 18.49 -43.39
CA LEU A 5 23.59 17.46 -42.59
C LEU A 5 22.60 16.73 -43.50
N PHE A 6 22.93 15.50 -43.90
CA PHE A 6 21.97 14.60 -44.56
C PHE A 6 20.98 14.08 -43.51
N ILE A 7 19.77 14.64 -43.49
CA ILE A 7 18.64 14.04 -42.77
C ILE A 7 18.06 12.97 -43.70
N ILE A 8 18.40 11.71 -43.43
CA ILE A 8 17.74 10.58 -44.06
C ILE A 8 16.37 10.45 -43.40
N LEU A 9 15.31 10.95 -44.04
CA LEU A 9 13.94 10.58 -43.69
C LEU A 9 13.73 9.11 -44.11
N ILE A 10 13.84 8.20 -43.15
CA ILE A 10 13.30 6.85 -43.31
C ILE A 10 11.78 6.95 -43.11
N PRO A 11 10.94 6.48 -44.05
CA PRO A 11 9.51 6.46 -43.87
C PRO A 11 9.18 5.54 -42.68
N ILE A 12 8.61 6.11 -41.62
CA ILE A 12 8.10 5.36 -40.47
C ILE A 12 6.86 4.61 -40.96
N ILE A 13 7.09 3.39 -41.44
CA ILE A 13 6.04 2.38 -41.55
C ILE A 13 5.62 2.11 -40.09
N GLY A 14 4.33 2.32 -39.79
CA GLY A 14 3.78 2.25 -38.44
C GLY A 14 3.82 0.85 -37.83
N PHE A 15 5.02 0.37 -37.48
CA PHE A 15 5.19 -0.75 -36.58
C PHE A 15 4.86 -0.24 -35.18
N GLY A 16 3.83 -0.83 -34.55
CA GLY A 16 3.53 -0.56 -33.15
C GLY A 16 4.77 -0.81 -32.30
N GLN A 17 5.10 0.12 -31.40
CA GLN A 17 6.18 -0.09 -30.44
C GLN A 17 5.81 -1.27 -29.55
N ASN A 18 6.76 -2.16 -29.26
CA ASN A 18 6.53 -3.30 -28.36
C ASN A 18 6.72 -2.88 -26.90
N VAL A 19 5.93 -3.48 -25.99
CA VAL A 19 6.15 -3.40 -24.55
C VAL A 19 7.37 -4.24 -24.17
N TYR A 20 8.28 -3.67 -23.38
CA TYR A 20 9.39 -4.43 -22.82
C TYR A 20 8.91 -5.24 -21.61
N ILE A 21 9.01 -6.58 -21.70
CA ILE A 21 8.52 -7.51 -20.68
C ILE A 21 9.64 -8.54 -20.41
N PRO A 22 10.50 -8.34 -19.40
CA PRO A 22 11.68 -9.16 -19.16
C PRO A 22 11.36 -10.52 -18.53
N ASP A 23 10.30 -10.61 -17.71
CA ASP A 23 9.89 -11.87 -17.08
C ASP A 23 9.19 -12.78 -18.09
N ALA A 24 9.75 -13.97 -18.30
CA ALA A 24 9.24 -14.92 -19.28
C ALA A 24 7.85 -15.47 -18.92
N ASN A 25 7.55 -15.63 -17.62
CA ASN A 25 6.25 -16.11 -17.17
C ASN A 25 5.19 -15.03 -17.38
N PHE A 26 5.50 -13.77 -17.07
CA PHE A 26 4.61 -12.65 -17.32
C PHE A 26 4.40 -12.43 -18.82
N LYS A 27 5.47 -12.46 -19.63
CA LYS A 27 5.37 -12.40 -21.09
C LYS A 27 4.47 -13.50 -21.63
N ASN A 28 4.70 -14.74 -21.20
CA ASN A 28 3.92 -15.89 -21.63
C ASN A 28 2.44 -15.77 -21.23
N TYR A 29 2.13 -15.24 -20.05
CA TYR A 29 0.77 -14.93 -19.64
C TYR A 29 0.11 -13.96 -20.63
N LEU A 30 0.76 -12.83 -20.92
CA LEU A 30 0.20 -11.77 -21.76
C LEU A 30 0.01 -12.22 -23.22
N VAL A 31 1.01 -12.87 -23.84
CA VAL A 31 0.93 -13.27 -25.25
C VAL A 31 -0.11 -14.37 -25.50
N ASN A 32 -0.42 -15.19 -24.49
CA ASN A 32 -1.47 -16.21 -24.60
C ASN A 32 -2.88 -15.66 -24.29
N ASN A 33 -2.99 -14.41 -23.86
CA ASN A 33 -4.28 -13.76 -23.61
C ASN A 33 -4.77 -13.06 -24.89
N SER A 34 -5.74 -13.65 -25.59
CA SER A 34 -6.24 -13.13 -26.87
C SER A 34 -7.02 -11.81 -26.77
N ALA A 35 -7.44 -11.41 -25.57
CA ALA A 35 -8.03 -10.09 -25.35
C ALA A 35 -6.96 -8.98 -25.23
N ILE A 36 -5.75 -9.35 -24.83
CA ILE A 36 -4.58 -8.46 -24.77
C ILE A 36 -3.83 -8.51 -26.10
N ASN A 37 -3.36 -9.70 -26.49
CA ASN A 37 -2.64 -9.96 -27.74
C ASN A 37 -3.61 -10.13 -28.91
N THR A 38 -4.18 -9.02 -29.34
CA THR A 38 -5.25 -8.97 -30.35
C THR A 38 -4.81 -9.39 -31.74
N ASN A 39 -3.52 -9.23 -32.07
CA ASN A 39 -2.98 -9.64 -33.36
C ASN A 39 -2.43 -11.08 -33.35
N GLY A 40 -2.29 -11.70 -32.18
CA GLY A 40 -1.88 -13.09 -31.99
C GLY A 40 -0.41 -13.36 -32.32
N ASP A 41 0.45 -12.34 -32.33
CA ASP A 41 1.88 -12.50 -32.56
C ASP A 41 2.64 -12.87 -31.25
N SER A 42 3.96 -12.94 -31.29
CA SER A 42 4.77 -13.32 -30.12
C SER A 42 5.08 -12.16 -29.17
N GLU A 43 4.57 -10.96 -29.48
CA GLU A 43 4.87 -9.73 -28.79
C GLU A 43 3.60 -9.10 -28.23
N ILE A 44 3.76 -8.05 -27.40
CA ILE A 44 2.65 -7.21 -26.98
C ILE A 44 2.99 -5.81 -27.45
N GLN A 45 2.12 -5.18 -28.23
CA GLN A 45 2.33 -3.79 -28.64
C GLN A 45 1.80 -2.81 -27.58
N ILE A 46 2.41 -1.61 -27.51
CA ILE A 46 1.92 -0.50 -26.67
C ILE A 46 0.44 -0.22 -26.97
N SER A 47 0.03 -0.29 -28.24
CA SER A 47 -1.37 -0.08 -28.64
C SER A 47 -2.31 -1.12 -28.07
N GLU A 48 -1.86 -2.37 -27.95
CA GLU A 48 -2.65 -3.45 -27.35
C GLU A 48 -2.78 -3.23 -25.84
N ALA A 49 -1.65 -3.06 -25.15
CA ALA A 49 -1.61 -2.84 -23.71
C ALA A 49 -2.42 -1.61 -23.27
N SER A 50 -2.23 -0.46 -23.92
CA SER A 50 -2.93 0.78 -23.58
C SER A 50 -4.43 0.77 -23.91
N SER A 51 -4.87 -0.14 -24.78
CA SER A 51 -6.29 -0.32 -25.12
C SER A 51 -7.03 -1.30 -24.21
N PHE A 52 -6.30 -2.11 -23.43
CA PHE A 52 -6.88 -3.13 -22.57
C PHE A 52 -7.43 -2.51 -21.28
N THR A 53 -8.74 -2.70 -21.04
CA THR A 53 -9.49 -2.07 -19.93
C THR A 53 -10.06 -3.07 -18.94
N ASP A 54 -9.71 -4.35 -19.04
CA ASP A 54 -10.26 -5.41 -18.20
C ASP A 54 -9.24 -5.85 -17.15
N THR A 55 -9.38 -7.07 -16.62
CA THR A 55 -8.56 -7.62 -15.56
C THR A 55 -7.33 -8.34 -16.11
N ILE A 56 -6.15 -8.01 -15.56
CA ILE A 56 -4.97 -8.87 -15.64
C ILE A 56 -4.98 -9.76 -14.39
N ASP A 57 -5.25 -11.04 -14.59
CA ASP A 57 -5.24 -12.08 -13.55
C ASP A 57 -4.08 -13.05 -13.79
N CYS A 58 -2.91 -12.67 -13.28
CA CYS A 58 -1.63 -13.38 -13.46
C CYS A 58 -1.13 -13.99 -12.14
N ASN A 59 -2.05 -14.56 -11.36
CA ASN A 59 -1.76 -15.18 -10.08
C ASN A 59 -1.08 -16.56 -10.19
N LEU A 60 -0.19 -16.87 -9.25
CA LEU A 60 0.47 -18.20 -9.13
C LEU A 60 1.29 -18.63 -10.36
N TYR A 61 1.84 -17.68 -11.11
CA TYR A 61 2.65 -17.95 -12.31
C TYR A 61 4.16 -17.99 -12.06
N ASN A 62 4.61 -17.87 -10.81
CA ASN A 62 6.03 -17.69 -10.45
C ASN A 62 6.64 -16.48 -11.16
N ILE A 63 5.88 -15.39 -11.27
CA ILE A 63 6.38 -14.12 -11.82
C ILE A 63 7.26 -13.46 -10.77
N THR A 64 8.41 -12.98 -11.21
CA THR A 64 9.40 -12.27 -10.38
C THR A 64 9.45 -10.77 -10.69
N ASP A 65 9.03 -10.39 -11.89
CA ASP A 65 9.08 -9.00 -12.39
C ASP A 65 7.85 -8.71 -13.28
N LEU A 66 7.09 -7.68 -12.92
CA LEU A 66 5.93 -7.20 -13.69
C LEU A 66 6.25 -6.03 -14.62
N THR A 67 7.53 -5.71 -14.85
CA THR A 67 7.95 -4.71 -15.85
C THR A 67 7.23 -4.94 -17.18
N GLY A 68 6.65 -3.86 -17.71
CA GLY A 68 5.73 -3.84 -18.83
C GLY A 68 4.28 -3.58 -18.42
N ILE A 69 3.92 -3.78 -17.14
CA ILE A 69 2.57 -3.49 -16.63
C ILE A 69 2.21 -2.00 -16.74
N GLU A 70 3.22 -1.12 -16.70
CA GLU A 70 3.07 0.33 -16.82
C GLU A 70 2.53 0.78 -18.19
N ALA A 71 2.59 -0.08 -19.20
CA ALA A 71 2.00 0.17 -20.53
C ALA A 71 0.47 -0.02 -20.55
N PHE A 72 -0.09 -0.72 -19.55
CA PHE A 72 -1.53 -0.97 -19.43
C PHE A 72 -2.24 0.19 -18.73
N THR A 73 -2.17 1.38 -19.32
CA THR A 73 -2.63 2.64 -18.71
C THR A 73 -4.13 2.69 -18.43
N ALA A 74 -4.92 1.85 -19.11
CA ALA A 74 -6.37 1.77 -18.94
C ALA A 74 -6.82 0.59 -18.04
N LEU A 75 -5.87 -0.14 -17.44
CA LEU A 75 -6.13 -1.29 -16.58
C LEU A 75 -6.92 -0.90 -15.34
N THR A 76 -8.05 -1.57 -15.09
CA THR A 76 -8.89 -1.31 -13.91
C THR A 76 -8.68 -2.31 -12.78
N ASN A 77 -8.22 -3.52 -13.10
CA ASN A 77 -8.07 -4.61 -12.14
C ASN A 77 -6.74 -5.35 -12.38
N LEU A 78 -5.91 -5.41 -11.34
CA LEU A 78 -4.68 -6.21 -11.34
C LEU A 78 -4.71 -7.23 -10.21
N ASN A 79 -4.66 -8.52 -10.57
CA ASN A 79 -4.52 -9.64 -9.66
C ASN A 79 -3.22 -10.38 -9.96
N CYS A 80 -2.24 -10.26 -9.06
CA CYS A 80 -0.90 -10.81 -9.19
C CYS A 80 -0.45 -11.58 -7.94
N TRP A 81 -1.42 -12.10 -7.18
CA TRP A 81 -1.15 -12.79 -5.92
C TRP A 81 -0.40 -14.12 -6.09
N GLY A 82 0.31 -14.52 -5.04
CA GLY A 82 1.00 -15.81 -4.99
C GLY A 82 2.17 -15.89 -5.98
N ASN A 83 2.90 -14.79 -6.15
CA ASN A 83 4.06 -14.70 -7.03
C ASN A 83 5.34 -14.44 -6.19
N GLN A 84 6.42 -14.05 -6.84
CA GLN A 84 7.72 -13.81 -6.22
C GLN A 84 8.18 -12.36 -6.43
N LEU A 85 7.22 -11.43 -6.50
CA LEU A 85 7.50 -10.02 -6.75
C LEU A 85 8.22 -9.40 -5.56
N THR A 86 9.36 -8.77 -5.84
CA THR A 86 10.11 -7.97 -4.84
C THR A 86 9.84 -6.48 -4.97
N SER A 87 9.37 -6.05 -6.15
CA SER A 87 8.89 -4.71 -6.46
C SER A 87 7.64 -4.78 -7.34
N LEU A 88 6.81 -3.76 -7.26
CA LEU A 88 5.64 -3.57 -8.11
C LEU A 88 5.51 -2.08 -8.41
N ASP A 89 5.66 -1.71 -9.67
CA ASP A 89 5.39 -0.34 -10.14
C ASP A 89 4.04 -0.32 -10.87
N VAL A 90 3.08 0.40 -10.30
CA VAL A 90 1.75 0.62 -10.87
C VAL A 90 1.46 2.12 -11.06
N SER A 91 2.49 2.95 -11.09
CA SER A 91 2.36 4.41 -11.08
C SER A 91 1.61 4.97 -12.30
N ASN A 92 1.66 4.24 -13.42
CA ASN A 92 0.99 4.60 -14.68
C ASN A 92 -0.38 3.94 -14.84
N ASN A 93 -0.73 2.97 -13.98
CA ASN A 93 -2.02 2.29 -14.00
C ASN A 93 -3.05 3.09 -13.16
N ILE A 94 -3.22 4.37 -13.50
CA ILE A 94 -4.02 5.35 -12.75
C ILE A 94 -5.51 5.01 -12.68
N ALA A 95 -5.99 4.14 -13.58
CA ALA A 95 -7.36 3.66 -13.65
C ALA A 95 -7.64 2.46 -12.72
N LEU A 96 -6.63 1.93 -12.02
CA LEU A 96 -6.81 0.79 -11.12
C LEU A 96 -7.82 1.11 -10.01
N THR A 97 -8.85 0.26 -9.92
CA THR A 97 -9.84 0.25 -8.83
C THR A 97 -9.62 -0.94 -7.89
N PHE A 98 -9.02 -2.01 -8.40
CA PHE A 98 -8.67 -3.22 -7.65
C PHE A 98 -7.21 -3.59 -7.84
N LEU A 99 -6.50 -3.78 -6.73
CA LEU A 99 -5.16 -4.34 -6.70
C LEU A 99 -5.09 -5.47 -5.68
N ASN A 100 -4.76 -6.66 -6.17
CA ASN A 100 -4.34 -7.76 -5.32
C ASN A 100 -2.90 -8.18 -5.66
N CYS A 101 -2.02 -7.95 -4.70
CA CYS A 101 -0.60 -8.33 -4.71
C CYS A 101 -0.23 -9.17 -3.47
N ASN A 102 -1.20 -9.84 -2.85
CA ASN A 102 -0.97 -10.65 -1.66
C ASN A 102 -0.03 -11.84 -1.94
N GLU A 103 0.62 -12.36 -0.90
CA GLU A 103 1.57 -13.49 -1.03
C GLU A 103 2.67 -13.22 -2.07
N ASN A 104 3.44 -12.17 -1.82
CA ASN A 104 4.63 -11.79 -2.58
C ASN A 104 5.78 -11.45 -1.60
N GLN A 105 6.83 -10.79 -2.07
CA GLN A 105 8.01 -10.42 -1.27
C GLN A 105 8.23 -8.90 -1.28
N LEU A 106 7.15 -8.11 -1.47
CA LEU A 106 7.23 -6.66 -1.56
C LEU A 106 7.71 -6.06 -0.24
N THR A 107 8.68 -5.16 -0.30
CA THR A 107 9.21 -4.41 0.86
C THR A 107 8.65 -2.98 0.96
N SER A 108 8.15 -2.47 -0.16
CA SER A 108 7.49 -1.19 -0.31
C SER A 108 6.39 -1.31 -1.36
N LEU A 109 5.36 -0.47 -1.25
CA LEU A 109 4.30 -0.36 -2.23
C LEU A 109 3.87 1.10 -2.32
N ASP A 110 4.17 1.76 -3.43
CA ASP A 110 3.75 3.13 -3.69
C ASP A 110 2.45 3.13 -4.49
N LEU A 111 1.42 3.76 -3.95
CA LEU A 111 0.09 3.88 -4.55
C LEU A 111 -0.35 5.34 -4.68
N SER A 112 0.58 6.29 -4.59
CA SER A 112 0.27 7.73 -4.54
C SER A 112 -0.51 8.21 -5.78
N ASN A 113 -0.29 7.56 -6.93
CA ASN A 113 -0.94 7.88 -8.21
C ASN A 113 -2.22 7.08 -8.47
N ASN A 114 -2.50 6.03 -7.70
CA ASN A 114 -3.65 5.15 -7.92
C ASN A 114 -4.89 5.68 -7.17
N THR A 115 -5.28 6.92 -7.44
CA THR A 115 -6.34 7.63 -6.71
C THR A 115 -7.75 7.07 -6.94
N ALA A 116 -7.91 6.19 -7.94
CA ALA A 116 -9.16 5.47 -8.21
C ALA A 116 -9.27 4.16 -7.42
N LEU A 117 -8.22 3.76 -6.68
CA LEU A 117 -8.15 2.46 -6.01
C LEU A 117 -9.15 2.40 -4.85
N THR A 118 -10.03 1.41 -4.87
CA THR A 118 -11.04 1.17 -3.83
C THR A 118 -10.83 -0.16 -3.10
N GLN A 119 -10.09 -1.10 -3.68
CA GLN A 119 -9.81 -2.40 -3.06
C GLN A 119 -8.31 -2.73 -3.14
N LEU A 120 -7.71 -2.97 -1.98
CA LEU A 120 -6.30 -3.32 -1.85
C LEU A 120 -6.11 -4.58 -0.99
N TYR A 121 -5.48 -5.59 -1.58
CA TYR A 121 -4.97 -6.76 -0.89
C TYR A 121 -3.46 -6.82 -1.05
N CYS A 122 -2.73 -6.56 0.03
CA CYS A 122 -1.26 -6.60 0.07
C CYS A 122 -0.73 -7.43 1.24
N ASN A 123 -1.59 -8.29 1.83
CA ASN A 123 -1.21 -9.17 2.93
C ASN A 123 -0.16 -10.21 2.54
N ASN A 124 0.56 -10.74 3.53
CA ASN A 124 1.64 -11.70 3.33
C ASN A 124 2.73 -11.14 2.40
N ASN A 125 3.29 -9.99 2.80
CA ASN A 125 4.43 -9.33 2.17
C ASN A 125 5.41 -8.89 3.27
N ASN A 126 6.41 -8.08 2.94
CA ASN A 126 7.39 -7.51 3.86
C ASN A 126 7.32 -5.98 3.92
N ILE A 127 6.13 -5.39 3.69
CA ILE A 127 5.95 -3.93 3.61
C ILE A 127 6.18 -3.31 4.99
N THR A 128 6.99 -2.26 5.04
CA THR A 128 7.38 -1.57 6.28
C THR A 128 6.63 -0.25 6.51
N SER A 129 6.19 0.41 5.45
CA SER A 129 5.38 1.63 5.53
C SER A 129 4.35 1.62 4.41
N LEU A 130 3.12 2.00 4.73
CA LEU A 130 2.04 2.09 3.75
C LEU A 130 1.28 3.40 3.92
N ASP A 131 1.44 4.29 2.94
CA ASP A 131 0.73 5.57 2.88
C ASP A 131 -0.42 5.48 1.86
N LEU A 132 -1.64 5.66 2.34
CA LEU A 132 -2.88 5.55 1.57
C LEU A 132 -3.71 6.83 1.69
N SER A 133 -3.06 7.96 1.97
CA SER A 133 -3.72 9.27 2.07
C SER A 133 -4.44 9.70 0.79
N ASN A 134 -4.13 9.08 -0.35
CA ASN A 134 -4.70 9.38 -1.66
C ASN A 134 -5.62 8.30 -2.21
N ASN A 135 -5.85 7.21 -1.47
CA ASN A 135 -6.58 6.04 -1.97
C ASN A 135 -7.91 5.88 -1.21
N PRO A 136 -9.07 6.17 -1.82
CA PRO A 136 -10.37 6.09 -1.16
C PRO A 136 -10.85 4.63 -1.04
N LEU A 137 -10.12 3.83 -0.27
CA LEU A 137 -10.37 2.40 -0.13
C LEU A 137 -11.70 2.12 0.59
N GLU A 138 -12.42 1.13 0.10
CA GLU A 138 -13.57 0.48 0.75
C GLU A 138 -13.13 -0.83 1.43
N ILE A 139 -12.10 -1.49 0.87
CA ILE A 139 -11.54 -2.73 1.38
C ILE A 139 -10.02 -2.64 1.42
N ILE A 140 -9.45 -2.95 2.57
CA ILE A 140 -8.01 -3.13 2.75
C ILE A 140 -7.68 -4.36 3.58
N ASN A 141 -6.74 -5.16 3.07
CA ASN A 141 -6.03 -6.16 3.85
C ASN A 141 -4.53 -5.98 3.68
N CYS A 142 -3.87 -5.50 4.72
CA CYS A 142 -2.41 -5.39 4.81
C CYS A 142 -1.84 -6.23 5.97
N SER A 143 -2.58 -7.26 6.41
CA SER A 143 -2.12 -8.18 7.45
C SER A 143 -0.85 -8.94 7.08
N ASN A 144 -0.12 -9.43 8.08
CA ASN A 144 1.10 -10.23 7.88
C ASN A 144 2.13 -9.46 7.03
N ASN A 145 2.48 -8.27 7.49
CA ASN A 145 3.54 -7.42 6.95
C ASN A 145 4.48 -7.02 8.09
N GLN A 146 5.36 -6.05 7.83
CA GLN A 146 6.30 -5.51 8.81
C GLN A 146 6.00 -4.03 9.06
N LEU A 147 4.73 -3.61 8.96
CA LEU A 147 4.35 -2.20 9.01
C LEU A 147 4.82 -1.57 10.32
N GLU A 148 5.48 -0.43 10.21
CA GLU A 148 5.82 0.48 11.30
C GLU A 148 4.89 1.70 11.29
N CYS A 149 4.36 2.04 10.11
CA CYS A 149 3.33 3.05 9.93
C CYS A 149 2.30 2.67 8.87
N LEU A 150 1.04 3.04 9.15
CA LEU A 150 -0.07 2.97 8.22
C LEU A 150 -0.83 4.31 8.27
N ASN A 151 -0.90 5.00 7.12
CA ASN A 151 -1.69 6.21 6.97
C ASN A 151 -2.91 5.94 6.08
N ILE A 152 -4.11 6.06 6.64
CA ILE A 152 -5.38 5.95 5.92
C ILE A 152 -6.21 7.23 6.06
N LYS A 153 -5.58 8.36 6.42
CA LYS A 153 -6.23 9.67 6.55
C LYS A 153 -6.45 10.30 5.18
N ASN A 154 -7.56 9.92 4.55
CA ASN A 154 -7.90 10.26 3.17
C ASN A 154 -9.33 10.82 3.00
N GLY A 155 -10.02 11.11 4.11
CA GLY A 155 -11.41 11.55 4.14
C GLY A 155 -12.44 10.45 3.83
N ASN A 156 -12.02 9.19 3.72
CA ASN A 156 -12.86 8.07 3.30
C ASN A 156 -13.03 6.98 4.36
N ASN A 157 -12.57 7.18 5.60
CA ASN A 157 -12.65 6.14 6.65
C ASN A 157 -14.08 5.63 6.88
N SER A 158 -15.11 6.46 6.69
CA SER A 158 -16.52 6.03 6.84
C SER A 158 -17.00 5.01 5.80
N ASN A 159 -16.33 4.93 4.64
CA ASN A 159 -16.67 4.00 3.55
C ASN A 159 -15.86 2.69 3.60
N LEU A 160 -14.93 2.54 4.55
CA LEU A 160 -14.21 1.29 4.75
C LEU A 160 -15.14 0.22 5.34
N ILE A 161 -15.46 -0.77 4.51
CA ILE A 161 -16.32 -1.92 4.84
C ILE A 161 -15.47 -3.03 5.48
N SER A 162 -14.23 -3.18 5.03
CA SER A 162 -13.29 -4.18 5.55
C SER A 162 -11.92 -3.57 5.80
N PHE A 163 -11.47 -3.69 7.05
CA PHE A 163 -10.19 -3.16 7.52
C PHE A 163 -9.46 -4.27 8.28
N ILE A 164 -8.41 -4.84 7.68
CA ILE A 164 -7.64 -5.97 8.22
C ILE A 164 -6.15 -5.63 8.25
N VAL A 165 -5.58 -5.50 9.44
CA VAL A 165 -4.21 -5.02 9.69
C VAL A 165 -3.44 -5.86 10.71
N ILE A 166 -3.95 -7.05 11.08
CA ILE A 166 -3.31 -7.95 12.05
C ILE A 166 -1.91 -8.43 11.63
N ASN A 167 -1.13 -8.90 12.59
CA ASN A 167 0.21 -9.43 12.40
C ASN A 167 1.18 -8.40 11.78
N ASN A 168 1.15 -7.17 12.29
CA ASN A 168 2.11 -6.10 12.04
C ASN A 168 2.72 -5.67 13.37
N GLN A 169 3.67 -6.46 13.89
CA GLN A 169 4.15 -6.32 15.28
C GLN A 169 4.80 -4.97 15.60
N ASN A 170 5.37 -4.30 14.59
CA ASN A 170 6.01 -2.99 14.76
C ASN A 170 5.04 -1.81 14.58
N LEU A 171 3.80 -2.06 14.13
CA LEU A 171 2.81 -1.03 13.93
C LEU A 171 2.26 -0.66 15.30
N THR A 172 2.34 0.62 15.67
CA THR A 172 1.80 1.12 16.93
C THR A 172 0.72 2.15 16.72
N CYS A 173 0.85 3.00 15.69
CA CYS A 173 -0.11 4.04 15.36
C CYS A 173 -0.67 3.83 13.96
N ILE A 174 -1.99 3.93 13.82
CA ILE A 174 -2.70 3.98 12.54
C ILE A 174 -3.28 5.39 12.40
N GLU A 175 -2.86 6.10 11.35
CA GLU A 175 -3.31 7.46 11.11
C GLU A 175 -4.66 7.47 10.38
N VAL A 176 -5.64 8.14 10.97
CA VAL A 176 -7.07 8.15 10.56
C VAL A 176 -7.62 9.56 10.44
N ASP A 177 -8.78 9.69 9.81
CA ASP A 177 -9.50 10.95 9.60
C ASP A 177 -9.98 11.60 10.90
N ASP A 178 -10.65 10.82 11.75
CA ASP A 178 -11.22 11.23 13.03
C ASP A 178 -11.28 10.02 13.96
N VAL A 179 -10.51 10.08 15.06
CA VAL A 179 -10.41 8.99 16.05
C VAL A 179 -11.72 8.75 16.81
N ASN A 180 -12.63 9.72 16.81
CA ASN A 180 -13.93 9.65 17.48
C ASN A 180 -15.07 9.25 16.52
N SER A 181 -14.77 9.06 15.24
CA SER A 181 -15.79 8.66 14.26
C SER A 181 -16.42 7.30 14.62
N PRO A 182 -17.72 7.08 14.35
CA PRO A 182 -18.37 5.79 14.64
C PRO A 182 -17.65 4.60 14.02
N THR A 183 -17.04 4.77 12.84
CA THR A 183 -16.27 3.73 12.17
C THR A 183 -15.01 3.36 12.94
N VAL A 184 -14.20 4.34 13.37
CA VAL A 184 -12.99 4.07 14.15
C VAL A 184 -13.34 3.50 15.53
N ILE A 185 -14.39 4.01 16.19
CA ILE A 185 -14.87 3.45 17.46
C ILE A 185 -15.32 1.99 17.29
N ASN A 186 -15.94 1.64 16.16
CA ASN A 186 -16.31 0.26 15.85
C ASN A 186 -15.07 -0.63 15.69
N TRP A 187 -14.03 -0.16 14.99
CA TRP A 187 -12.76 -0.87 14.86
C TRP A 187 -12.08 -1.15 16.21
N ILE A 188 -12.08 -0.16 17.11
CA ILE A 188 -11.53 -0.29 18.47
C ILE A 188 -12.30 -1.36 19.27
N ASN A 189 -13.63 -1.36 19.16
CA ASN A 189 -14.48 -2.28 19.93
C ASN A 189 -14.48 -3.71 19.35
N ASN A 190 -14.28 -3.87 18.04
CA ASN A 190 -14.29 -5.14 17.32
C ASN A 190 -12.90 -5.45 16.73
N ASN A 191 -11.90 -5.54 17.60
CA ASN A 191 -10.48 -5.58 17.24
C ASN A 191 -9.96 -6.94 16.71
N SER A 192 -10.80 -7.88 16.27
CA SER A 192 -10.28 -9.18 15.76
C SER A 192 -9.41 -9.04 14.51
N ASN A 193 -9.51 -7.90 13.83
CA ASN A 193 -8.80 -7.59 12.58
C ASN A 193 -7.68 -6.56 12.76
N ILE A 194 -7.37 -6.15 14.00
CA ILE A 194 -6.35 -5.16 14.33
C ILE A 194 -5.53 -5.68 15.51
N ASP A 195 -4.21 -5.50 15.50
CA ASP A 195 -3.42 -5.99 16.61
C ASP A 195 -3.64 -5.14 17.88
N PRO A 196 -3.68 -5.73 19.09
CA PRO A 196 -3.98 -4.99 20.33
C PRO A 196 -3.02 -3.86 20.68
N GLN A 197 -1.79 -3.86 20.15
CA GLN A 197 -0.82 -2.78 20.35
C GLN A 197 -1.13 -1.53 19.51
N ASN A 198 -1.98 -1.64 18.49
CA ASN A 198 -2.30 -0.51 17.64
C ASN A 198 -3.23 0.47 18.37
N TYR A 199 -2.91 1.76 18.30
CA TYR A 199 -3.82 2.84 18.60
C TYR A 199 -4.11 3.66 17.34
N PHE A 200 -5.22 4.37 17.34
CA PHE A 200 -5.59 5.28 16.25
C PHE A 200 -5.26 6.72 16.64
N GLY A 201 -4.73 7.48 15.68
CA GLY A 201 -4.39 8.89 15.84
C GLY A 201 -4.75 9.70 14.61
N GLU A 202 -5.08 10.99 14.78
CA GLU A 202 -5.21 11.93 13.64
C GLU A 202 -3.85 12.48 13.18
N ASN A 203 -2.80 12.18 13.94
CA ASN A 203 -1.41 12.50 13.64
C ASN A 203 -0.53 11.46 14.35
N CYS A 204 0.15 10.60 13.59
CA CYS A 204 1.04 9.58 14.10
C CYS A 204 2.52 10.05 14.14
N ASN A 205 2.76 11.35 14.33
CA ASN A 205 4.10 11.98 14.34
C ASN A 205 4.89 11.75 13.04
N ASN A 206 4.22 11.82 11.89
CA ASN A 206 4.80 11.66 10.54
C ASN A 206 5.51 10.31 10.29
N ALA A 207 5.14 9.24 11.00
CA ALA A 207 5.82 7.94 10.87
C ALA A 207 5.78 7.33 9.44
N CYS A 208 4.82 7.73 8.60
CA CYS A 208 4.71 7.28 7.21
C CYS A 208 5.48 8.18 6.25
N SER A 209 5.77 9.41 6.66
CA SER A 209 6.41 10.44 5.84
C SER A 209 7.92 10.44 6.07
N ASN A 210 8.61 9.32 5.81
CA ASN A 210 10.06 9.32 5.74
C ASN A 210 10.55 10.02 4.45
N THR A 211 10.22 11.31 4.29
CA THR A 211 11.05 12.25 3.55
C THR A 211 12.01 12.90 4.54
N SER A 212 13.05 12.15 4.94
CA SER A 212 14.35 12.67 5.42
C SER A 212 14.37 14.11 6.00
N ASN A 213 13.60 14.38 7.06
CA ASN A 213 13.72 15.59 7.87
C ASN A 213 13.44 15.27 9.35
N ILE A 214 14.40 14.57 9.96
CA ILE A 214 14.48 14.28 11.41
C ILE A 214 14.85 15.55 12.20
N SER A 215 14.29 16.71 11.83
CA SER A 215 14.54 17.99 12.50
C SER A 215 13.33 18.55 13.24
N GLU A 216 12.13 17.99 13.06
CA GLU A 216 10.91 18.49 13.73
C GLU A 216 10.38 17.59 14.86
N LEU A 217 10.88 16.35 15.01
CA LEU A 217 10.47 15.43 16.09
C LEU A 217 11.03 15.79 17.49
N ASN A 218 11.93 16.76 17.60
CA ASN A 218 12.65 17.03 18.85
C ASN A 218 12.02 18.09 19.78
N ASN A 219 10.83 18.62 19.47
CA ASN A 219 10.26 19.75 20.24
C ASN A 219 8.81 19.59 20.73
N ILE A 220 8.20 18.40 20.66
CA ILE A 220 6.89 18.17 21.30
C ILE A 220 7.11 17.76 22.76
N PRO A 221 6.63 18.53 23.76
CA PRO A 221 6.77 18.13 25.15
C PRO A 221 5.98 16.84 25.40
N LYS A 222 6.68 15.85 25.97
CA LYS A 222 6.12 14.56 26.38
C LYS A 222 4.97 14.76 27.37
N GLN A 223 3.75 14.51 26.92
CA GLN A 223 2.52 14.67 27.68
C GLN A 223 1.77 13.34 27.78
N LEU A 224 1.35 12.98 28.99
CA LEU A 224 0.54 11.80 29.23
C LEU A 224 -0.85 11.99 28.61
N ILE A 225 -1.24 11.09 27.73
CA ILE A 225 -2.59 11.05 27.13
C ILE A 225 -3.51 10.22 28.00
N LYS A 226 -3.15 8.95 28.26
CA LYS A 226 -4.00 8.02 29.00
C LYS A 226 -3.19 6.95 29.72
N ILE A 227 -3.84 6.33 30.70
CA ILE A 227 -3.31 5.19 31.46
C ILE A 227 -4.20 4.00 31.15
N VAL A 228 -3.59 2.88 30.76
CA VAL A 228 -4.31 1.63 30.53
C VAL A 228 -3.74 0.53 31.43
N ASP A 229 -4.57 -0.45 31.76
CA ASP A 229 -4.10 -1.66 32.41
C ASP A 229 -3.31 -2.55 31.44
N VAL A 230 -2.70 -3.61 31.96
CA VAL A 230 -1.92 -4.56 31.13
C VAL A 230 -2.75 -5.30 30.08
N LEU A 231 -4.07 -5.16 30.11
CA LEU A 231 -5.00 -5.71 29.13
C LEU A 231 -5.50 -4.64 28.14
N GLY A 232 -4.92 -3.44 28.16
CA GLY A 232 -5.24 -2.34 27.25
C GLY A 232 -6.49 -1.53 27.60
N ARG A 233 -7.12 -1.79 28.75
CA ARG A 233 -8.34 -1.09 29.17
C ARG A 233 -7.98 0.21 29.88
N GLU A 234 -8.59 1.31 29.47
CA GLU A 234 -8.37 2.61 30.11
C GLU A 234 -8.74 2.56 31.60
N THR A 235 -7.85 3.11 32.43
CA THR A 235 -8.01 3.06 33.88
C THR A 235 -7.38 4.26 34.55
N ALA A 236 -7.95 4.69 35.67
CA ALA A 236 -7.29 5.69 36.50
C ALA A 236 -6.00 5.13 37.12
N PHE A 237 -5.11 6.02 37.56
CA PHE A 237 -3.92 5.65 38.29
C PHE A 237 -4.24 4.72 39.48
N LYS A 238 -3.53 3.59 39.58
CA LYS A 238 -3.62 2.63 40.68
C LYS A 238 -2.23 2.40 41.28
N PRO A 239 -2.00 2.75 42.56
CA PRO A 239 -0.72 2.48 43.21
C PRO A 239 -0.47 0.98 43.33
N ASN A 240 0.80 0.59 43.40
CA ASN A 240 1.23 -0.81 43.53
C ASN A 240 0.69 -1.75 42.43
N THR A 241 0.26 -1.18 41.29
CA THR A 241 -0.26 -1.90 40.13
C THR A 241 0.57 -1.53 38.90
N PRO A 242 1.03 -2.50 38.09
CA PRO A 242 1.72 -2.19 36.86
C PRO A 242 0.71 -1.69 35.80
N LEU A 243 0.97 -0.52 35.25
CA LEU A 243 0.12 0.15 34.25
C LEU A 243 0.96 0.61 33.06
N LEU A 244 0.32 0.82 31.92
CA LEU A 244 0.93 1.38 30.71
C LEU A 244 0.51 2.85 30.58
N TYR A 245 1.50 3.73 30.44
CA TYR A 245 1.34 5.18 30.30
C TYR A 245 1.61 5.54 28.85
N ILE A 246 0.58 6.03 28.16
CA ILE A 246 0.64 6.35 26.74
C ILE A 246 0.83 7.85 26.59
N TYR A 247 1.85 8.25 25.85
CA TYR A 247 2.24 9.64 25.66
C TYR A 247 1.91 10.14 24.25
N ASN A 248 1.82 11.45 24.08
CA ASN A 248 1.58 12.12 22.79
C ASN A 248 2.70 11.96 21.76
N ASP A 249 3.90 11.61 22.21
CA ASP A 249 5.02 11.24 21.35
C ASP A 249 4.94 9.77 20.86
N GLY A 250 3.85 9.05 21.19
CA GLY A 250 3.67 7.63 20.85
C GLY A 250 4.42 6.67 21.78
N THR A 251 5.24 7.18 22.70
CA THR A 251 5.95 6.30 23.64
C THR A 251 4.97 5.68 24.64
N VAL A 252 5.23 4.42 25.01
CA VAL A 252 4.49 3.71 26.04
C VAL A 252 5.45 3.33 27.16
N GLU A 253 5.18 3.79 28.38
CA GLU A 253 5.99 3.44 29.55
C GLU A 253 5.21 2.52 30.48
N ARG A 254 5.76 1.34 30.76
CA ARG A 254 5.24 0.45 31.79
C ARG A 254 5.77 0.87 33.15
N LYS A 255 4.91 1.37 34.03
CA LYS A 255 5.29 1.81 35.39
C LYS A 255 4.45 1.13 36.45
N MET A 256 5.08 0.88 37.60
CA MET A 256 4.40 0.62 38.86
C MET A 256 4.85 1.70 39.84
N ILE A 257 3.96 2.63 40.16
CA ILE A 257 4.26 3.69 41.12
C ILE A 257 3.89 3.17 42.51
N ILE A 258 4.91 3.01 43.34
CA ILE A 258 4.77 2.58 44.73
C ILE A 258 4.36 3.79 45.55
N LYS A 259 3.30 3.64 46.35
CA LYS A 259 2.90 4.57 47.41
C LYS A 259 2.88 3.83 48.73
#